data_AF-A0A0H4PF35-F1
#
_entry.id   AF-A0A0H4PF35-F1
#
_cell.length_a   1.000
_cell.length_b   1.000
_cell.length_c   1.000
_cell.angle_alpha   90.00
_cell.angle_beta   90.00
_cell.angle_gamma   90.00
#
_symmetry.space_group_name_H-M   'P 1'
#
loop_
_entity.id
_entity.type
_entity.pdbx_description
1 polymer ?
#
loop_
_entity_poly.entity_id
_entity_poly.type
_entity_poly.pdbx_seq_one_letter_code
_entity_poly.pdbx_strand_id
1 'polypeptide(L)' 'MELIGRINKRKIYYIQIRNNSEWKFSLPKYDWVAFTIADKEDEELVPPAVKICMDKNVAFACNAGTLAISTENYFDEEM' A
#
# COMPACT_ATOMS: atom_id res chain seq x y z
N MET A 1 -3.70 -3.78 9.47
CA MET A 1 -2.72 -4.44 8.58
C MET A 1 -2.95 -5.93 8.70
N GLU A 2 -3.39 -6.56 7.62
CA GLU A 2 -3.76 -7.97 7.57
C GLU A 2 -2.78 -8.71 6.66
N LEU A 3 -2.28 -9.88 7.07
CA LEU A 3 -1.44 -10.72 6.20
C LEU A 3 -2.36 -11.44 5.22
N ILE A 4 -2.26 -11.10 3.93
CA ILE A 4 -3.12 -11.65 2.88
C ILE A 4 -2.44 -12.74 2.07
N GLY A 5 -1.11 -12.79 2.06
CA GLY A 5 -0.40 -13.79 1.25
C GLY A 5 1.12 -13.73 1.34
N ARG A 6 1.76 -14.52 0.48
CA ARG A 6 3.21 -14.51 0.30
C ARG A 6 3.58 -14.77 -1.15
N ILE A 7 4.36 -13.87 -1.73
CA ILE A 7 5.04 -14.10 -3.01
C ILE A 7 6.49 -14.44 -2.71
N ASN A 8 6.90 -15.66 -3.06
CA ASN A 8 8.21 -16.21 -2.69
C ASN A 8 8.45 -16.12 -1.17
N LYS A 9 9.55 -15.47 -0.75
CA LYS A 9 9.89 -15.22 0.65
C LYS A 9 9.33 -13.92 1.23
N ARG A 10 8.57 -13.15 0.45
CA ARG A 10 8.02 -11.85 0.85
C ARG A 10 6.59 -12.03 1.34
N LYS A 11 6.27 -11.41 2.48
CA LYS A 11 4.91 -11.39 3.03
C LYS A 11 4.17 -10.18 2.48
N ILE A 12 2.91 -10.36 2.11
CA ILE A 12 2.06 -9.30 1.58
C ILE A 12 0.98 -8.97 2.60
N TYR A 13 0.83 -7.68 2.85
CA TYR A 13 -0.12 -7.20 3.84
C TYR A 13 -1.06 -6.18 3.21
N TYR A 14 -2.35 -6.35 3.47
CA TYR A 14 -3.39 -5.40 3.11
C TYR A 14 -3.60 -4.38 4.22
N ILE A 15 -3.87 -3.14 3.83
CA ILE A 15 -4.27 -2.09 4.76
C ILE A 15 -5.23 -1.11 4.10
N GLN A 16 -6.47 -1.09 4.59
CA GLN A 16 -7.45 -0.06 4.24
C GLN A 16 -7.17 1.19 5.08
N ILE A 17 -7.04 2.36 4.44
CA ILE A 17 -6.58 3.59 5.12
C ILE A 17 -7.72 4.58 5.44
N ARG A 18 -8.81 4.60 4.67
CA ARG A 18 -9.90 5.59 4.80
C ARG A 18 -10.56 5.56 6.19
N ASN A 19 -10.67 4.39 6.80
CA ASN A 19 -11.31 4.21 8.11
C ASN A 19 -10.33 3.75 9.21
N ASN A 20 -9.03 3.91 9.01
CA ASN A 20 -8.01 3.37 9.92
C ASN A 20 -6.87 4.35 10.18
N SER A 21 -7.11 5.43 10.92
CA SER A 21 -6.10 6.48 11.18
C SER A 21 -4.78 6.00 11.79
N GLU A 22 -4.80 4.84 12.45
CA GLU A 22 -3.66 4.23 13.14
C GLU A 22 -2.74 3.46 12.19
N TRP A 23 -3.15 3.24 10.94
CA TRP A 23 -2.41 2.49 9.92
C TRP A 23 -0.93 2.91 9.82
N LYS A 24 -0.69 4.21 9.93
CA LYS A 24 0.64 4.83 9.85
C LYS A 24 1.59 4.28 10.90
N PHE A 25 1.11 3.93 12.09
CA PHE A 25 1.97 3.40 13.16
C PHE A 25 2.42 1.97 12.90
N SER A 26 1.69 1.23 12.06
CA SER A 26 2.01 -0.15 11.69
C SER A 26 3.05 -0.30 10.58
N LEU A 27 3.42 0.78 9.90
CA LEU A 27 4.39 0.72 8.79
C LEU A 27 5.81 0.38 9.27
N PRO A 28 6.44 -0.67 8.70
CA PRO A 28 7.86 -0.99 8.91
C PRO A 28 8.77 0.11 8.34
N LYS A 29 9.99 0.24 8.90
CA LYS A 29 10.99 1.22 8.44
C LYS A 29 12.01 0.67 7.43
N TYR A 30 12.20 -0.65 7.39
CA TYR A 30 13.23 -1.32 6.59
C TYR A 30 12.65 -2.56 5.92
N ASP A 31 13.31 -3.01 4.84
CA ASP A 31 13.02 -4.24 4.11
C ASP A 31 11.57 -4.36 3.61
N TRP A 32 10.96 -3.23 3.26
CA TRP A 32 9.57 -3.17 2.79
C TRP A 32 9.38 -2.15 1.68
N VAL A 33 8.36 -2.39 0.85
CA VAL A 33 7.86 -1.44 -0.15
C VAL A 33 6.36 -1.29 0.06
N ALA A 34 5.88 -0.05 0.15
CA ALA A 34 4.45 0.26 0.20
C ALA A 34 3.94 0.49 -1.22
N PHE A 35 2.86 -0.19 -1.60
CA PHE A 35 2.11 0.11 -2.82
C PHE A 35 0.80 0.77 -2.40
N THR A 36 0.58 2.01 -2.81
CA THR A 36 -0.73 2.65 -2.63
C THR A 36 -1.52 2.42 -3.91
N ILE A 37 -2.57 1.61 -3.82
CA ILE A 37 -3.53 1.39 -4.89
C ILE A 37 -4.66 2.38 -4.64
N ALA A 38 -4.83 3.33 -5.55
CA ALA A 38 -5.80 4.41 -5.39
C ALA A 38 -6.69 4.52 -6.63
N ASP A 39 -7.99 4.38 -6.41
CA ASP A 39 -9.00 4.76 -7.38
C ASP A 39 -9.27 6.26 -7.34
N LYS A 40 -10.02 6.75 -8.34
CA LYS A 40 -10.37 8.18 -8.45
C LYS A 40 -11.09 8.70 -7.20
N GLU A 41 -11.84 7.83 -6.52
CA GLU A 41 -12.59 8.17 -5.31
C GLU A 41 -11.68 8.32 -4.08
N ASP A 42 -10.43 7.86 -4.14
CA ASP A 42 -9.44 7.93 -3.06
C ASP A 42 -8.34 8.95 -3.32
N GLU A 43 -8.48 9.80 -4.34
CA GLU A 43 -7.47 10.79 -4.74
C GLU A 43 -7.07 11.71 -3.57
N GLU A 44 -8.02 12.11 -2.71
CA GLU A 44 -7.75 12.96 -1.55
C GLU A 44 -6.87 12.29 -0.49
N LEU A 45 -6.81 10.95 -0.48
CA LEU A 45 -6.04 10.16 0.47
C LEU A 45 -4.59 9.94 0.03
N VAL A 46 -4.27 10.16 -1.24
CA VAL A 46 -2.93 9.94 -1.80
C VAL A 46 -1.89 10.90 -1.18
N PRO A 47 -2.09 12.24 -1.17
CA PRO A 47 -1.10 13.16 -0.59
C PRO A 47 -0.74 12.86 0.88
N PRO A 48 -1.70 12.62 1.80
CA PRO A 48 -1.35 12.29 3.18
C PRO A 48 -0.66 10.93 3.32
N ALA A 49 -1.02 9.93 2.51
CA ALA A 49 -0.35 8.63 2.52
C ALA A 49 1.12 8.73 2.07
N VAL A 50 1.37 9.45 0.97
CA VAL A 50 2.72 9.71 0.46
C VAL A 50 3.58 10.42 1.49
N LYS A 51 3.05 11.47 2.15
CA LYS A 51 3.78 12.19 3.20
C LYS A 51 4.19 11.27 4.35
N ILE A 52 3.28 10.39 4.80
CA ILE A 52 3.57 9.44 5.89
C ILE A 52 4.68 8.46 5.49
N CYS A 53 4.66 7.96 4.24
CA CYS A 53 5.72 7.08 3.74
C CYS A 53 7.08 7.80 3.71
N MET A 54 7.12 9.06 3.28
CA MET A 54 8.32 9.88 3.30
C MET A 54 8.84 10.12 4.72
N ASP A 55 7.98 10.55 5.65
CA ASP A 55 8.33 10.82 7.06
C ASP A 55 8.90 9.58 7.76
N LYS A 56 8.46 8.38 7.34
CA LYS A 56 8.91 7.09 7.89
C LYS A 56 10.08 6.46 7.14
N ASN A 57 10.57 7.11 6.08
CA ASN A 57 11.63 6.59 5.21
C ASN A 57 11.28 5.21 4.61
N VAL A 58 10.03 5.05 4.18
CA VAL A 58 9.53 3.83 3.54
C VAL A 58 9.63 3.98 2.03
N ALA A 59 10.21 2.99 1.35
CA ALA A 59 10.15 2.93 -0.11
C ALA A 59 8.69 2.73 -0.52
N PHE A 60 8.17 3.58 -1.42
CA PHE A 60 6.78 3.50 -1.83
C PHE A 60 6.59 3.71 -3.34
N ALA A 61 5.52 3.15 -3.86
CA ALA A 61 5.01 3.38 -5.20
C ALA A 61 3.53 3.71 -5.11
N CYS A 62 3.11 4.77 -5.81
CA CYS A 62 1.71 5.13 -5.94
C CYS A 62 1.18 4.69 -7.29
N ASN A 63 0.23 3.77 -7.25
CA ASN A 63 -0.36 3.14 -8.42
C ASN A 63 -1.81 3.63 -8.50
N ALA A 64 -2.09 4.48 -9.48
CA ALA A 64 -3.40 5.08 -9.70
C ALA A 64 -3.88 4.81 -11.14
N GLY A 65 -5.19 4.90 -11.36
CA GLY A 65 -5.78 4.68 -12.68
C GLY A 65 -5.52 3.26 -13.20
N THR A 66 -5.03 3.11 -14.44
CA THR A 66 -4.77 1.80 -15.04
C THR A 66 -3.70 0.98 -14.31
N LEU A 67 -2.75 1.66 -13.65
CA LEU A 67 -1.73 0.99 -12.84
C LEU A 67 -2.30 0.42 -11.54
N ALA A 68 -3.33 1.04 -10.96
CA ALA A 68 -4.02 0.51 -9.78
C ALA A 68 -4.59 -0.87 -10.10
N ILE A 69 -5.41 -0.95 -11.14
CA ILE A 69 -6.04 -2.19 -11.63
C ILE A 69 -4.99 -3.27 -11.94
N SER A 70 -3.92 -2.89 -12.64
CA SER A 70 -2.87 -3.85 -13.00
C SER A 70 -2.15 -4.41 -11.77
N THR A 71 -2.04 -3.60 -10.72
CA THR A 71 -1.40 -3.99 -9.45
C THR A 71 -2.31 -4.89 -8.63
N GLU A 72 -3.60 -4.58 -8.56
CA GLU A 72 -4.59 -5.44 -7.92
C GLU A 72 -4.62 -6.82 -8.57
N ASN A 73 -4.79 -6.87 -9.89
CA ASN A 73 -4.81 -8.13 -10.64
C ASN A 73 -3.55 -8.96 -10.41
N TYR A 74 -2.37 -8.33 -10.41
CA TYR A 74 -1.12 -9.04 -10.14
C TYR A 74 -1.12 -9.68 -8.75
N PHE A 75 -1.57 -8.96 -7.73
CA PHE A 75 -1.63 -9.52 -6.39
C PHE A 75 -2.72 -10.59 -6.27
N ASP A 76 -3.89 -10.39 -6.87
CA ASP A 76 -4.98 -11.39 -6.84
C ASP A 76 -4.60 -12.70 -7.54
N GLU A 77 -3.75 -12.66 -8.58
CA GLU A 77 -3.26 -13.86 -9.27
C GLU A 77 -2.16 -14.61 -8.52
N GLU A 78 -1.32 -13.89 -7.76
CA GLU A 78 -0.10 -14.43 -7.13
C GLU A 78 -0.25 -14.76 -5.64
N MET A 79 -1.38 -14.42 -5.01
CA MET A 79 -1.65 -14.63 -3.57
C MET A 79 -2.54 -15.83 -3.30
#